data_AF-A0A366CWZ4-F1
#
_entry.id   AF-A0A366CWZ4-F1
#
_cell.length_a   1.000
_cell.length_b   1.000
_cell.length_c   1.000
_cell.angle_alpha   90.00
_cell.angle_beta   90.00
_cell.angle_gamma   90.00
#
_symmetry.space_group_name_H-M   'P 1'
#
loop_
_entity.id
_entity.type
_entity.pdbx_description
1 polymer ?
#
loop_
_entity_poly.entity_id
_entity_poly.type
_entity_poly.pdbx_seq_one_letter_code
_entity_poly.pdbx_strand_id
1 'polypeptide(L)'
;MNHQALSQQTLAGWLGLPVLILLLFVASMSVAFQDRLLAQYQWRSQLQAVVDERAAWQDFKRVLVDAPEFSQANESHCLGFCPLQQDKASLAQTEWRADGQVLWYQWHRHELDDGTEYHRLCASMNQQSYHCWWWQNRILRHQGWLTLLD
;
A
#
# COMPACT_ATOMS: atom_id res chain seq x y z
N MET A 1 -16.69 84.70 -0.63
CA MET A 1 -17.87 83.80 -0.67
C MET A 1 -17.60 82.69 -1.67
N ASN A 2 -18.00 81.46 -1.30
CA ASN A 2 -18.11 80.23 -2.10
C ASN A 2 -16.97 79.19 -1.96
N HIS A 3 -17.04 78.43 -0.86
CA HIS A 3 -16.51 77.06 -0.74
C HIS A 3 -17.64 76.05 -1.01
N GLN A 4 -17.77 75.54 -2.23
CA GLN A 4 -18.60 74.35 -2.50
C GLN A 4 -18.06 73.59 -3.71
N ALA A 5 -17.04 72.75 -3.51
CA ALA A 5 -16.66 71.69 -4.44
C ALA A 5 -15.73 70.68 -3.76
N LEU A 6 -16.19 69.98 -2.71
CA LEU A 6 -15.48 68.82 -2.14
C LEU A 6 -16.40 68.06 -1.18
N SER A 7 -17.40 67.35 -1.71
CA SER A 7 -18.24 66.45 -0.89
C SER A 7 -19.00 65.45 -1.75
N GLN A 8 -18.30 64.67 -2.59
CA GLN A 8 -18.94 63.59 -3.35
C GLN A 8 -18.12 62.30 -3.41
N GLN A 9 -17.27 62.01 -2.41
CA GLN A 9 -16.40 60.82 -2.43
C GLN A 9 -16.50 59.88 -1.22
N THR A 10 -17.34 60.12 -0.21
CA THR A 10 -17.32 59.30 1.02
C THR A 10 -18.49 58.33 1.21
N LEU A 11 -19.51 58.35 0.36
CA LEU A 11 -20.70 57.49 0.53
C LEU A 11 -20.68 56.18 -0.29
N ALA A 12 -19.79 56.03 -1.28
CA ALA A 12 -19.69 54.82 -2.11
C ALA A 12 -18.99 53.64 -1.40
N GLY A 13 -18.18 53.90 -0.36
CA GLY A 13 -17.42 52.87 0.36
C GLY A 13 -18.23 52.06 1.38
N TRP A 14 -19.34 52.60 1.89
CA TRP A 14 -20.13 51.97 2.96
C TRP A 14 -21.10 50.90 2.48
N LEU A 15 -21.61 51.00 1.24
CA LEU A 15 -22.53 50.00 0.66
C LEU A 15 -21.78 48.77 0.08
N GLY A 16 -20.51 48.92 -0.30
CA GLY A 16 -19.71 47.82 -0.83
C GLY A 16 -19.13 46.90 0.25
N LEU A 17 -18.86 47.42 1.45
CA LEU A 17 -18.26 46.68 2.56
C LEU A 17 -19.07 45.45 3.01
N PRO A 18 -20.41 45.54 3.26
CA PRO A 18 -21.19 44.37 3.66
C PRO A 18 -21.28 43.31 2.56
N VAL A 19 -21.27 43.72 1.29
CA VAL A 19 -21.25 42.79 0.15
C VAL A 19 -19.92 42.05 0.08
N LEU A 20 -18.79 42.74 0.28
CA LEU A 20 -17.47 42.11 0.33
C LEU A 20 -17.35 41.12 1.51
N ILE A 21 -17.86 41.48 2.69
CA ILE A 21 -17.89 40.57 3.85
C ILE A 21 -18.73 39.34 3.54
N LEU A 22 -19.91 39.51 2.92
CA LEU A 22 -20.76 38.40 2.51
C LEU A 22 -20.03 37.47 1.51
N LEU A 23 -19.37 38.04 0.51
CA LEU A 23 -18.60 37.28 -0.47
C LEU A 23 -17.43 36.52 0.18
N LEU A 24 -16.71 37.15 1.11
CA LEU A 24 -15.65 36.49 1.88
C LEU A 24 -16.19 35.34 2.74
N PHE A 25 -17.38 35.50 3.31
CA PHE A 25 -18.03 34.47 4.11
C PHE A 25 -18.44 33.26 3.24
N VAL A 26 -19.05 33.53 2.08
CA VAL A 26 -19.43 32.48 1.10
C VAL A 26 -18.19 31.78 0.55
N ALA A 27 -17.11 32.52 0.24
CA ALA A 27 -15.85 31.95 -0.21
C ALA A 27 -15.24 31.04 0.87
N SER A 28 -15.20 31.50 2.12
CA SER A 28 -14.69 30.72 3.26
C SER A 28 -15.50 29.44 3.50
N MET A 29 -16.84 29.52 3.43
CA MET A 29 -17.71 28.35 3.52
C MET A 29 -17.47 27.37 2.36
N SER A 30 -17.26 27.87 1.15
CA SER A 30 -17.02 27.05 -0.04
C SER A 30 -15.70 26.29 0.07
N VAL A 31 -14.63 26.95 0.52
CA VAL A 31 -13.32 26.32 0.74
C VAL A 31 -13.43 25.26 1.84
N ALA A 32 -14.04 25.58 2.99
CA ALA A 32 -14.21 24.63 4.07
C ALA A 32 -15.05 23.40 3.66
N PHE A 33 -16.01 23.57 2.76
CA PHE A 33 -16.79 22.47 2.19
C PHE A 33 -15.96 21.61 1.23
N GLN A 34 -15.17 22.25 0.35
CA GLN A 34 -14.27 21.55 -0.57
C GLN A 34 -13.20 20.75 0.17
N ASP A 35 -12.61 21.31 1.22
CA ASP A 35 -11.60 20.61 2.05
C ASP A 35 -12.18 19.34 2.70
N ARG A 36 -13.42 19.41 3.19
CA ARG A 36 -14.11 18.24 3.76
C ARG A 36 -14.36 17.15 2.72
N LEU A 37 -14.76 17.53 1.51
CA LEU A 37 -14.94 16.57 0.42
C LEU A 37 -13.62 15.91 0.03
N LEU A 38 -12.55 16.70 -0.11
CA LEU A 38 -11.22 16.17 -0.46
C LEU A 38 -10.73 15.17 0.60
N ALA A 39 -10.88 15.51 1.89
CA ALA A 39 -10.53 14.61 2.99
C ALA A 39 -11.35 13.30 2.96
N GLN A 40 -12.64 13.36 2.65
CA GLN A 40 -13.48 12.17 2.50
C GLN A 40 -13.04 11.29 1.32
N TYR A 41 -12.70 11.89 0.19
CA TYR A 41 -12.19 11.14 -0.97
C TYR A 41 -10.85 10.49 -0.67
N GLN A 42 -9.92 11.22 -0.04
CA GLN A 42 -8.63 10.67 0.39
C GLN A 42 -8.81 9.48 1.34
N TRP A 43 -9.65 9.62 2.35
CA TRP A 43 -9.97 8.53 3.28
C TRP A 43 -10.56 7.30 2.57
N ARG A 44 -11.52 7.51 1.67
CA ARG A 44 -12.10 6.41 0.87
C ARG A 44 -11.08 5.74 -0.04
N SER A 45 -10.18 6.51 -0.65
CA SER A 45 -9.12 5.96 -1.49
C SER A 45 -8.14 5.11 -0.69
N GLN A 46 -7.80 5.51 0.54
CA GLN A 46 -6.95 4.72 1.44
C GLN A 46 -7.64 3.42 1.85
N LEU A 47 -8.93 3.47 2.18
CA LEU A 47 -9.72 2.27 2.46
C LEU A 47 -9.77 1.32 1.27
N GLN A 48 -10.02 1.85 0.07
CA GLN A 48 -10.08 1.04 -1.14
C GLN A 48 -8.73 0.35 -1.41
N ALA A 49 -7.62 1.07 -1.30
CA ALA A 49 -6.29 0.51 -1.47
C ALA A 49 -6.03 -0.66 -0.49
N VAL A 50 -6.45 -0.54 0.77
CA VAL A 50 -6.32 -1.62 1.78
C VAL A 50 -7.20 -2.83 1.43
N VAL A 51 -8.41 -2.60 0.92
CA VAL A 51 -9.31 -3.67 0.48
C VAL A 51 -8.72 -4.44 -0.71
N ASP A 52 -8.20 -3.72 -1.70
CA ASP A 52 -7.60 -4.29 -2.90
C ASP A 52 -6.33 -5.08 -2.54
N GLU A 53 -5.48 -4.54 -1.65
CA GLU A 53 -4.29 -5.23 -1.14
C GLU A 53 -4.67 -6.55 -0.46
N ARG A 54 -5.70 -6.52 0.39
CA ARG A 54 -6.18 -7.71 1.10
C ARG A 54 -6.74 -8.76 0.15
N ALA A 55 -7.46 -8.34 -0.90
CA ALA A 55 -7.98 -9.24 -1.91
C ALA A 55 -6.83 -9.94 -2.68
N ALA A 56 -5.81 -9.18 -3.08
CA ALA A 56 -4.62 -9.73 -3.75
C ALA A 56 -3.90 -10.77 -2.87
N TRP A 57 -3.71 -10.49 -1.58
CA TRP A 57 -3.13 -11.46 -0.65
C TRP A 57 -3.97 -12.72 -0.48
N GLN A 58 -5.30 -12.58 -0.41
CA GLN A 58 -6.20 -13.73 -0.29
C GLN A 58 -6.15 -14.62 -1.52
N ASP A 59 -6.12 -14.04 -2.71
CA ASP A 59 -6.05 -14.80 -3.95
C ASP A 59 -4.68 -15.43 -4.16
N PHE A 60 -3.60 -14.70 -3.86
CA PHE A 60 -2.25 -15.25 -3.82
C PHE A 60 -2.17 -16.49 -2.92
N LYS A 61 -2.72 -16.39 -1.70
CA LYS A 61 -2.73 -17.51 -0.76
C LYS A 61 -3.52 -18.70 -1.31
N ARG A 62 -4.69 -18.46 -1.87
CA ARG A 62 -5.54 -19.51 -2.46
C ARG A 62 -4.80 -20.28 -3.56
N VAL A 63 -4.08 -19.57 -4.43
CA VAL A 63 -3.42 -20.18 -5.59
C VAL A 63 -2.09 -20.85 -5.20
N LEU A 64 -1.24 -20.20 -4.40
CA LEU A 64 0.15 -20.64 -4.20
C LEU A 64 0.41 -21.31 -2.85
N VAL A 65 -0.42 -21.06 -1.83
CA VAL A 65 -0.21 -21.56 -0.47
C VAL A 65 -1.15 -22.72 -0.15
N ASP A 66 -2.42 -22.60 -0.52
CA ASP A 66 -3.43 -23.63 -0.24
C ASP A 66 -3.33 -24.81 -1.22
N ALA A 67 -2.79 -24.58 -2.43
CA ALA A 67 -2.50 -25.60 -3.44
C ALA A 67 -1.05 -25.50 -3.95
N PRO A 68 -0.04 -25.78 -3.09
CA PRO A 68 1.36 -25.54 -3.43
C PRO A 68 1.89 -26.54 -4.46
N GLU A 69 2.32 -26.04 -5.61
CA GLU A 69 3.12 -26.77 -6.59
C GLU A 69 4.62 -26.79 -6.21
N PHE A 70 4.99 -27.72 -5.31
CA PHE A 70 6.35 -27.84 -4.77
C PHE A 70 7.49 -28.01 -5.81
N SER A 71 7.18 -28.42 -7.04
CA SER A 71 8.14 -28.54 -8.15
C SER A 71 8.64 -27.19 -8.67
N GLN A 72 7.93 -26.09 -8.42
CA GLN A 72 8.35 -24.75 -8.84
C GLN A 72 9.43 -24.15 -7.89
N ALA A 73 9.74 -24.82 -6.78
CA ALA A 73 10.67 -24.33 -5.79
C ALA A 73 12.12 -24.48 -6.27
N ASN A 74 12.88 -23.38 -6.24
CA ASN A 74 14.29 -23.39 -6.58
C ASN A 74 15.11 -24.03 -5.45
N GLU A 75 16.13 -24.80 -5.80
CA GLU A 75 17.05 -25.36 -4.81
C GLU A 75 17.79 -24.25 -4.06
N SER A 76 17.86 -24.36 -2.74
CA SER A 76 18.63 -23.46 -1.87
C SER A 76 19.50 -24.27 -0.91
N HIS A 77 20.66 -23.73 -0.56
CA HIS A 77 21.59 -24.35 0.40
C HIS A 77 21.29 -24.03 1.86
N CYS A 78 20.16 -23.35 2.12
CA CYS A 78 19.88 -22.85 3.45
C CYS A 78 18.67 -23.55 4.08
N LEU A 79 18.88 -23.99 5.32
CA LEU A 79 17.90 -24.67 6.17
C LEU A 79 16.98 -23.65 6.86
N GLY A 80 15.70 -23.65 6.51
CA GLY A 80 14.66 -22.94 7.27
C GLY A 80 14.56 -21.43 7.02
N PHE A 81 14.92 -20.62 8.02
CA PHE A 81 14.73 -19.15 8.03
C PHE A 81 15.95 -18.43 7.45
N CYS A 82 16.14 -18.54 6.14
CA CYS A 82 17.25 -17.87 5.45
C CYS A 82 17.01 -16.36 5.32
N PRO A 83 18.05 -15.53 5.24
CA PRO A 83 17.89 -14.16 4.77
C PRO A 83 17.34 -14.17 3.33
N LEU A 84 16.54 -13.17 2.97
CA LEU A 84 15.90 -13.09 1.64
C LEU A 84 16.83 -12.60 0.53
N GLN A 85 18.08 -12.22 0.86
CA GLN A 85 19.03 -11.60 -0.08
C GLN A 85 20.45 -12.20 -0.06
N GLN A 86 20.68 -13.33 0.64
CA GLN A 86 22.05 -13.83 0.82
C GLN A 86 22.58 -14.63 -0.38
N ASP A 87 21.68 -15.18 -1.20
CA ASP A 87 22.02 -16.12 -2.27
C ASP A 87 21.49 -15.67 -3.64
N LYS A 88 22.23 -15.92 -4.72
CA LYS A 88 21.79 -15.58 -6.09
C LYS A 88 20.44 -16.24 -6.45
N ALA A 89 20.11 -17.36 -5.83
CA ALA A 89 18.80 -17.99 -5.93
C ALA A 89 17.71 -17.19 -5.19
N SER A 90 17.99 -16.65 -3.99
CA SER A 90 17.10 -15.69 -3.30
C SER A 90 16.87 -14.39 -4.07
N LEU A 91 17.72 -14.02 -5.03
CA LEU A 91 17.47 -12.87 -5.90
C LEU A 91 16.45 -13.15 -7.01
N ALA A 92 16.16 -14.42 -7.32
CA ALA A 92 15.20 -14.77 -8.36
C ALA A 92 13.76 -14.63 -7.83
N GLN A 93 13.23 -13.43 -7.94
CA GLN A 93 11.82 -13.14 -7.63
C GLN A 93 10.95 -13.36 -8.87
N THR A 94 9.82 -14.01 -8.65
CA THR A 94 8.77 -14.16 -9.66
C THR A 94 7.67 -13.14 -9.40
N GLU A 95 7.15 -12.57 -10.47
CA GLU A 95 6.03 -11.64 -10.40
C GLU A 95 4.71 -12.41 -10.46
N TRP A 96 3.83 -12.16 -9.48
CA TRP A 96 2.45 -12.62 -9.49
C TRP A 96 1.53 -11.40 -9.59
N ARG A 97 0.55 -11.45 -10.48
CA ARG A 97 -0.37 -10.33 -10.74
C ARG A 97 -1.81 -10.79 -10.57
N ALA A 98 -2.59 -10.00 -9.84
CA ALA A 98 -4.05 -10.11 -9.80
C ALA A 98 -4.67 -8.72 -9.58
N ASP A 99 -5.77 -8.43 -10.29
CA ASP A 99 -6.57 -7.22 -10.14
C ASP A 99 -5.76 -5.90 -10.11
N GLY A 100 -4.70 -5.83 -10.93
CA GLY A 100 -3.83 -4.64 -11.02
C GLY A 100 -2.82 -4.50 -9.88
N GLN A 101 -2.81 -5.42 -8.91
CA GLN A 101 -1.80 -5.53 -7.86
C GLN A 101 -0.69 -6.49 -8.29
N VAL A 102 0.52 -6.24 -7.77
CA VAL A 102 1.71 -7.03 -8.04
C VAL A 102 2.27 -7.54 -6.72
N LEU A 103 2.45 -8.86 -6.62
CA LEU A 103 3.22 -9.50 -5.55
C LEU A 103 4.49 -10.09 -6.15
N TRP A 104 5.62 -9.76 -5.55
CA TRP A 104 6.89 -10.42 -5.81
C TRP A 104 7.03 -11.58 -4.85
N TYR A 105 7.34 -12.76 -5.37
CA TYR A 105 7.51 -13.93 -4.52
C TYR A 105 8.77 -14.72 -4.87
N GLN A 106 9.26 -15.46 -3.87
CA GLN A 106 10.41 -16.34 -3.93
C GLN A 106 10.01 -17.70 -3.39
N TRP A 107 10.36 -18.75 -4.10
CA TRP A 107 10.06 -20.13 -3.70
C TRP A 107 11.32 -20.97 -3.67
N HIS A 108 11.62 -21.52 -2.49
CA HIS A 108 12.83 -22.29 -2.24
C HIS A 108 12.53 -23.67 -1.69
N ARG A 109 13.42 -24.62 -2.00
CA ARG A 109 13.47 -25.97 -1.47
C ARG A 109 14.87 -26.29 -0.97
N HIS A 110 14.96 -26.92 0.19
CA HIS A 110 16.16 -27.50 0.73
C HIS A 110 15.90 -28.94 1.16
N GLU A 111 16.80 -29.85 0.82
CA GLU A 111 16.71 -31.27 1.16
C GLU A 111 17.91 -31.64 2.04
N LEU A 112 17.64 -32.30 3.17
CA LEU A 112 18.67 -32.84 4.05
C LEU A 112 19.14 -34.21 3.58
N ASP A 113 20.34 -34.63 4.00
CA ASP A 113 20.90 -35.95 3.70
C ASP A 113 20.02 -37.12 4.20
N ASP A 114 19.15 -36.87 5.18
CA ASP A 114 18.18 -37.84 5.70
C ASP A 114 16.88 -37.96 4.88
N GLY A 115 16.80 -37.20 3.77
CA GLY A 115 15.63 -37.14 2.89
C GLY A 115 14.52 -36.19 3.36
N THR A 116 14.73 -35.41 4.42
CA THR A 116 13.75 -34.41 4.87
C THR A 116 13.77 -33.20 3.93
N GLU A 117 12.60 -32.87 3.37
CA GLU A 117 12.42 -31.71 2.49
C GLU A 117 11.83 -30.51 3.26
N TYR A 118 12.44 -29.34 3.10
CA TYR A 118 11.91 -28.06 3.56
C TYR A 118 11.59 -27.18 2.37
N HIS A 119 10.42 -26.54 2.41
CA HIS A 119 10.05 -25.52 1.43
C HIS A 119 9.76 -24.21 2.12
N ARG A 120 10.10 -23.12 1.43
CA ARG A 120 9.80 -21.77 1.86
C ARG A 120 9.25 -20.97 0.68
N LEU A 121 8.09 -20.39 0.86
CA LEU A 121 7.51 -19.40 -0.04
C LEU A 121 7.50 -18.07 0.70
N CYS A 122 8.04 -17.01 0.11
CA CYS A 122 7.99 -15.67 0.66
C CYS A 122 7.47 -14.72 -0.41
N ALA A 123 6.52 -13.85 -0.06
CA ALA A 123 5.94 -12.88 -0.99
C ALA A 123 5.93 -11.48 -0.38
N SER A 124 5.96 -10.46 -1.23
CA SER A 124 5.94 -9.05 -0.82
C SER A 124 5.32 -8.17 -1.90
N MET A 125 4.60 -7.13 -1.48
CA MET A 125 4.07 -6.09 -2.37
C MET A 125 4.98 -4.87 -2.43
N ASN A 126 5.75 -4.61 -1.37
CA ASN A 126 6.59 -3.41 -1.23
C ASN A 126 8.10 -3.71 -1.18
N GLN A 127 8.48 -4.99 -1.31
CA GLN A 127 9.85 -5.49 -1.21
C GLN A 127 10.57 -5.17 0.11
N GLN A 128 9.86 -4.69 1.14
CA GLN A 128 10.39 -4.37 2.47
C GLN A 128 9.85 -5.34 3.53
N SER A 129 8.55 -5.65 3.44
CA SER A 129 7.86 -6.60 4.30
C SER A 129 7.48 -7.82 3.49
N TYR A 130 7.92 -8.99 3.93
CA TYR A 130 7.65 -10.26 3.28
C TYR A 130 6.78 -11.12 4.18
N HIS A 131 5.70 -11.67 3.63
CA HIS A 131 4.97 -12.74 4.29
C HIS A 131 5.49 -14.08 3.79
N CYS A 132 5.87 -14.95 4.72
CA CYS A 132 6.52 -16.21 4.42
C CYS A 132 5.74 -17.39 5.00
N TRP A 133 5.84 -18.52 4.31
CA TRP A 133 5.25 -19.80 4.66
C TRP A 133 6.31 -20.90 4.57
N TRP A 134 6.31 -21.80 5.55
CA TRP A 134 7.27 -22.88 5.67
C TRP A 134 6.59 -24.23 5.72
N TRP A 135 7.02 -25.13 4.84
CA TRP A 135 6.60 -26.52 4.84
C TRP A 135 7.77 -27.42 5.19
N GLN A 136 7.47 -28.50 5.89
CA GLN A 136 8.37 -29.63 6.14
C GLN A 136 7.69 -30.90 5.66
N ASN A 137 8.34 -31.65 4.77
CA ASN A 137 7.78 -32.82 4.10
C ASN A 137 6.38 -32.53 3.53
N ARG A 138 6.24 -31.37 2.87
CA ARG A 138 4.99 -30.85 2.25
C ARG A 138 3.85 -30.51 3.22
N ILE A 139 4.10 -30.54 4.53
CA ILE A 139 3.15 -30.12 5.56
C ILE A 139 3.48 -28.70 6.00
N LEU A 140 2.51 -27.78 5.94
CA LEU A 140 2.69 -26.40 6.41
C LEU A 140 2.92 -26.43 7.93
N ARG A 141 4.08 -25.91 8.38
CA ARG A 141 4.47 -25.86 9.80
C ARG A 141 4.31 -24.47 10.38
N HIS A 142 4.75 -23.45 9.63
CA HIS A 142 4.81 -22.07 10.11
C HIS A 142 4.44 -21.08 9.01
N GLN A 143 3.97 -19.91 9.42
CA GLN A 143 3.77 -18.74 8.56
C GLN A 143 4.01 -17.48 9.39
N GLY A 144 4.43 -16.39 8.75
CA GLY A 144 4.65 -15.13 9.45
C GLY A 144 5.26 -14.04 8.58
N TRP A 145 5.30 -12.84 9.14
CA TRP A 145 5.92 -11.67 8.52
C TRP A 145 7.39 -11.57 8.89
N LEU A 146 8.21 -11.26 7.88
CA LEU A 146 9.62 -10.92 8.00
C LEU A 146 9.83 -9.54 7.40
N THR A 147 10.47 -8.65 8.16
CA THR A 147 10.95 -7.37 7.65
C THR A 147 12.43 -7.49 7.34
N LEU A 148 12.85 -6.97 6.19
CA LEU A 148 14.28 -6.76 5.95
C LEU A 148 14.78 -5.73 6.97
N LEU A 149 15.80 -6.11 7.73
CA LEU A 149 16.57 -5.19 8.56
C LEU A 149 17.69 -4.64 7.69
N ASP A 150 17.79 -3.31 7.61
CA ASP A 150 18.88 -2.60 6.94
C ASP A 150 20.25 -2.90 7.57
#